data_AF-A0A023ELR1-F1
#
_entry.id   AF-A0A023ELR1-F1
#
_cell.length_a   1.000
_cell.length_b   1.000
_cell.length_c   1.000
_cell.angle_alpha   90.00
_cell.angle_beta   90.00
_cell.angle_gamma   90.00
#
_symmetry.space_group_name_H-M   'P 1'
#
loop_
_entity.id
_entity.type
_entity.pdbx_description
1 polymer ?
#
loop_
_entity_poly.entity_id
_entity_poly.type
_entity_poly.pdbx_seq_one_letter_code
_entity_poly.pdbx_strand_id
1 'polypeptide(L)'
;SSECSLDKACVNQKCVDPCPGTCGTNARCNVNNHSPICSCQSGYTGDPFTRCYPNPPPKDTEIIVRDPCVPSPCGPNAQCRNINGAPSCSCHATYIGTPPNCRPECSINSECPSNQACINEKCRDPCPGSCGIGARCNVINHTPICTCQSGYTGDPFTNCYPEPPPPREPVRDDPCNPSPCGANAQCSNGVCTCLPEYLRRSVSGMST
;
A
#
# COMPACT_ATOMS: atom_id res chain seq x y z
N SER A 1 20.70 -83.89 9.43
CA SER A 1 22.18 -83.75 9.39
C SER A 1 22.74 -83.52 10.80
N SER A 2 22.17 -84.15 11.84
CA SER A 2 22.52 -83.94 13.26
C SER A 2 23.79 -84.66 13.73
N GLU A 3 24.42 -85.43 12.85
CA GLU A 3 25.62 -86.23 13.13
C GLU A 3 26.93 -85.43 13.00
N CYS A 4 26.89 -84.25 12.36
CA CYS A 4 28.05 -83.38 12.25
C CYS A 4 28.04 -82.30 13.35
N SER A 5 29.21 -81.77 13.68
CA SER A 5 29.27 -80.54 14.49
C SER A 5 28.59 -79.37 13.74
N LEU A 6 28.08 -78.38 14.48
CA LEU A 6 27.31 -77.25 13.92
C LEU A 6 28.09 -76.42 12.89
N ASP A 7 29.43 -76.46 12.95
CA ASP A 7 30.38 -75.82 12.05
C ASP A 7 30.69 -76.63 10.77
N LYS A 8 30.05 -77.79 10.55
CA LYS A 8 30.30 -78.67 9.38
C LYS A 8 29.02 -79.07 8.67
N ALA A 9 29.10 -79.38 7.39
CA ALA A 9 28.00 -79.90 6.58
C ALA A 9 28.22 -81.39 6.25
N CYS A 10 27.14 -82.15 6.14
CA CYS A 10 27.20 -83.53 5.64
C CYS A 10 27.18 -83.53 4.11
N VAL A 11 28.31 -83.90 3.50
CA VAL A 11 28.45 -84.03 2.04
C VAL A 11 28.98 -85.44 1.78
N ASN A 12 28.27 -86.25 0.99
CA ASN A 12 28.64 -87.64 0.69
C ASN A 12 28.94 -88.48 1.95
N GLN A 13 28.05 -88.39 2.96
CA GLN A 13 28.18 -89.09 4.26
C GLN A 13 29.41 -88.68 5.09
N LYS A 14 30.11 -87.59 4.74
CA LYS A 14 31.27 -87.07 5.45
C LYS A 14 31.02 -85.65 5.95
N CYS A 15 31.42 -85.36 7.18
CA CYS A 15 31.38 -84.00 7.72
C CYS A 15 32.55 -83.18 7.16
N VAL A 16 32.23 -82.21 6.31
CA VAL A 16 33.20 -81.32 5.67
C VAL A 16 32.85 -79.86 5.94
N ASP A 17 33.85 -78.98 5.86
CA ASP A 17 33.61 -77.54 5.88
C ASP A 17 32.99 -77.11 4.54
N PRO A 18 31.77 -76.55 4.52
CA PRO A 18 31.12 -76.08 3.30
C PRO A 18 31.63 -74.70 2.81
N CYS A 19 32.52 -74.02 3.53
CA CYS A 19 32.97 -72.67 3.17
C CYS A 19 33.92 -72.54 1.97
N PRO A 20 34.88 -73.45 1.73
CA PRO A 20 35.84 -73.31 0.63
C PRO A 20 35.14 -73.19 -0.74
N GLY A 21 35.29 -72.03 -1.39
CA GLY A 21 34.72 -71.74 -2.71
C GLY A 21 33.24 -71.33 -2.75
N THR A 22 32.58 -71.20 -1.59
CA THR A 22 31.13 -70.87 -1.53
C THR A 22 30.84 -69.37 -1.50
N CYS A 23 31.72 -68.57 -0.88
CA CYS A 23 31.55 -67.13 -0.77
C CYS A 23 32.41 -66.34 -1.75
N GLY A 24 31.94 -65.13 -2.08
CA GLY A 24 32.62 -64.21 -2.98
C GLY A 24 33.86 -63.54 -2.40
N THR A 25 34.56 -62.74 -3.20
CA THR A 25 35.78 -62.03 -2.75
C THR A 25 35.45 -61.00 -1.66
N ASN A 26 36.28 -60.91 -0.60
CA ASN A 26 36.08 -60.04 0.57
C ASN A 26 34.81 -60.33 1.40
N ALA A 27 34.23 -61.52 1.24
CA ALA A 27 33.19 -62.04 2.11
C ALA A 27 33.78 -63.00 3.15
N ARG A 28 33.27 -62.93 4.38
CA ARG A 28 33.49 -63.92 5.43
C ARG A 28 32.46 -65.03 5.31
N CYS A 29 32.90 -66.28 5.39
CA CYS A 29 32.03 -67.44 5.48
C CYS A 29 31.94 -67.91 6.93
N ASN A 30 30.72 -68.06 7.45
CA ASN A 30 30.48 -68.70 8.74
C ASN A 30 29.47 -69.83 8.55
N VAL A 31 29.74 -70.99 9.12
CA VAL A 31 28.80 -72.10 9.07
C VAL A 31 27.79 -71.96 10.21
N ASN A 32 26.52 -71.86 9.86
CA ASN A 32 25.42 -71.81 10.81
C ASN A 32 24.45 -72.95 10.51
N ASN A 33 24.23 -73.82 11.49
CA ASN A 33 23.32 -74.95 11.37
C ASN A 33 23.61 -75.80 10.11
N HIS A 34 24.87 -76.20 9.93
CA HIS A 34 25.37 -76.98 8.79
C HIS A 34 25.32 -76.28 7.42
N SER A 35 25.01 -74.99 7.38
CA SER A 35 24.90 -74.21 6.13
C SER A 35 25.91 -73.07 6.09
N PRO A 36 26.62 -72.84 4.96
CA PRO A 36 27.52 -71.72 4.83
C PRO A 36 26.73 -70.40 4.69
N ILE A 37 27.07 -69.41 5.51
CA ILE A 37 26.53 -68.06 5.45
C ILE A 37 27.65 -67.10 5.05
N CYS A 38 27.46 -66.42 3.91
CA CYS A 38 28.36 -65.42 3.41
C CYS A 38 27.92 -64.02 3.85
N SER A 39 28.85 -63.22 4.37
CA SER A 39 28.61 -61.80 4.69
C SER A 39 29.83 -60.96 4.35
N CYS A 40 29.67 -59.70 3.97
CA CYS A 40 30.83 -58.86 3.69
C CYS A 40 31.69 -58.63 4.95
N GLN A 41 33.00 -58.56 4.76
CA GLN A 41 33.92 -58.24 5.85
C GLN A 41 33.69 -56.80 6.34
N SER A 42 34.08 -56.51 7.58
CA SER A 42 33.89 -55.18 8.16
C SER A 42 34.56 -54.12 7.29
N GLY A 43 33.82 -53.07 6.93
CA GLY A 43 34.30 -52.04 6.00
C GLY A 43 34.07 -52.33 4.52
N TYR A 44 33.31 -53.38 4.18
CA TYR A 44 32.91 -53.72 2.82
C TYR A 44 31.39 -53.84 2.67
N THR A 45 30.89 -53.58 1.46
CA THR A 45 29.47 -53.68 1.06
C THR A 45 29.35 -54.31 -0.33
N GLY A 46 28.17 -54.82 -0.69
CA GLY A 46 27.93 -55.50 -1.96
C GLY A 46 27.30 -56.88 -1.77
N ASP A 47 27.52 -57.77 -2.74
CA ASP A 47 26.99 -59.14 -2.72
C ASP A 47 28.01 -60.12 -2.12
N PRO A 48 27.74 -60.73 -0.95
CA PRO A 48 28.64 -61.68 -0.30
C PRO A 48 28.92 -62.97 -1.08
N PHE A 49 28.08 -63.35 -2.06
CA PHE A 49 28.28 -64.56 -2.87
C PHE A 49 29.11 -64.29 -4.12
N THR A 50 29.15 -63.03 -4.57
CA THR A 50 29.90 -62.63 -5.77
C THR A 50 31.18 -61.88 -5.41
N ARG A 51 31.04 -60.68 -4.83
CA ARG A 51 32.15 -59.80 -4.45
C ARG A 51 31.65 -58.66 -3.57
N CYS A 52 32.36 -58.41 -2.48
CA CYS A 52 32.23 -57.22 -1.66
C CYS A 52 33.28 -56.16 -2.04
N TYR A 53 32.88 -54.90 -2.00
CA TYR A 53 33.67 -53.71 -2.30
C TYR A 53 33.91 -52.88 -1.04
N PRO A 54 35.04 -52.16 -0.90
CA PRO A 54 35.23 -51.25 0.22
C PRO A 54 34.05 -50.29 0.33
N ASN A 55 33.59 -50.06 1.57
CA ASN A 55 32.55 -49.08 1.82
C ASN A 55 33.00 -47.73 1.26
N PRO A 56 32.13 -47.02 0.53
CA PRO A 56 32.48 -45.67 0.09
C PRO A 56 32.83 -44.82 1.31
N PRO A 57 33.77 -43.87 1.18
CA PRO A 57 34.03 -42.93 2.24
C PRO A 57 32.70 -42.27 2.64
N PRO A 58 32.46 -42.02 3.94
CA PRO A 58 31.29 -41.27 4.36
C PRO A 58 31.28 -39.98 3.55
N LYS A 59 30.19 -39.74 2.80
CA LYS A 59 30.03 -38.46 2.13
C LYS A 59 29.93 -37.43 3.24
N ASP A 60 30.95 -36.58 3.37
CA ASP A 60 30.85 -35.37 4.15
C ASP A 60 29.62 -34.64 3.60
N THR A 61 28.56 -34.63 4.39
CA THR A 61 27.34 -33.94 4.02
C THR A 61 27.69 -32.47 4.17
N GLU A 62 28.18 -31.86 3.09
CA GLU A 62 28.31 -30.41 3.02
C GLU A 62 26.95 -29.83 3.37
N ILE A 63 26.84 -29.26 4.58
CA ILE A 63 25.66 -28.49 4.96
C ILE A 63 25.74 -27.24 4.10
N ILE A 64 25.13 -27.32 2.92
CA ILE A 64 24.89 -26.14 2.08
C ILE A 64 23.94 -25.28 2.91
N VAL A 65 24.49 -24.30 3.64
CA VAL A 65 23.71 -23.27 4.34
C VAL A 65 23.04 -22.43 3.27
N ARG A 66 21.88 -22.90 2.82
CA ARG A 66 21.07 -22.19 1.85
C ARG A 66 20.38 -21.06 2.60
N ASP A 67 20.51 -19.84 2.08
CA ASP A 67 19.85 -18.68 2.69
C ASP A 67 18.32 -18.94 2.73
N PRO A 68 17.69 -18.99 3.92
CA PRO A 68 16.26 -19.22 4.06
C PRO A 68 15.41 -18.10 3.42
N CYS A 69 16.00 -16.97 3.05
CA CYS A 69 15.35 -15.90 2.32
C CYS A 69 15.39 -16.08 0.79
N VAL A 70 15.94 -17.18 0.25
CA VAL A 70 16.07 -17.41 -1.20
C VAL A 70 15.49 -18.78 -1.63
N PRO A 71 14.31 -18.80 -2.29
CA PRO A 71 13.41 -17.67 -2.55
C PRO A 71 12.72 -17.17 -1.27
N SER A 72 12.32 -15.90 -1.24
CA SER A 72 11.76 -15.28 -0.04
C SER A 72 10.42 -15.91 0.35
N PRO A 73 10.25 -16.39 1.60
CA PRO A 73 8.98 -16.92 2.10
C PRO A 73 8.03 -15.82 2.61
N CYS A 74 8.46 -14.56 2.65
CA CYS A 74 7.77 -13.48 3.36
C CYS A 74 6.62 -12.83 2.61
N GLY A 75 6.33 -13.22 1.37
CA GLY A 75 5.30 -12.61 0.54
C GLY A 75 5.69 -11.24 -0.04
N PRO A 76 4.79 -10.63 -0.84
CA PRO A 76 5.03 -9.33 -1.47
C PRO A 76 5.06 -8.21 -0.42
N ASN A 77 5.79 -7.14 -0.72
CA ASN A 77 5.93 -5.94 0.12
C ASN A 77 6.48 -6.21 1.55
N ALA A 78 7.13 -7.36 1.73
CA ALA A 78 7.79 -7.76 2.96
C ALA A 78 9.29 -7.96 2.73
N GLN A 79 10.10 -7.50 3.67
CA GLN A 79 11.52 -7.77 3.72
C GLN A 79 11.79 -9.07 4.49
N CYS A 80 12.68 -9.91 3.96
CA CYS A 80 13.21 -11.09 4.63
C CYS A 80 14.60 -10.81 5.19
N ARG A 81 14.84 -11.20 6.43
CA ARG A 81 16.16 -11.19 7.07
C ARG A 81 16.45 -12.58 7.62
N ASN A 82 17.61 -13.14 7.27
CA ASN A 82 18.08 -14.37 7.88
C ASN A 82 18.58 -14.07 9.31
N ILE A 83 17.92 -14.65 10.32
CA ILE A 83 18.31 -14.58 11.72
C ILE A 83 18.62 -16.02 12.18
N ASN A 84 19.90 -16.32 12.40
CA ASN A 84 20.38 -17.63 12.87
C ASN A 84 19.93 -18.83 12.02
N GLY A 85 19.88 -18.67 10.70
CA GLY A 85 19.45 -19.75 9.77
C GLY A 85 17.93 -19.86 9.61
N ALA A 86 17.15 -18.98 10.23
CA ALA A 86 15.70 -18.88 10.05
C ALA A 86 15.30 -17.58 9.35
N PRO A 87 14.25 -17.60 8.50
CA PRO A 87 13.74 -16.39 7.88
C PRO A 87 12.92 -15.58 8.89
N SER A 88 13.22 -14.29 9.00
CA SER A 88 12.45 -13.31 9.75
C SER A 88 11.83 -12.30 8.80
N CYS A 89 10.51 -12.17 8.84
CA CYS A 89 9.75 -11.34 7.90
C CYS A 89 9.23 -10.09 8.60
N SER A 90 9.31 -8.94 7.93
CA SER A 90 8.60 -7.72 8.34
C SER A 90 8.10 -6.96 7.11
N CYS A 91 7.02 -6.18 7.24
CA CYS A 91 6.57 -5.32 6.15
C CYS A 91 7.59 -4.20 5.87
N HIS A 92 7.66 -3.71 4.63
CA HIS A 92 8.40 -2.49 4.32
C HIS A 92 7.81 -1.28 5.05
N ALA A 93 8.59 -0.20 5.21
CA ALA A 93 8.26 0.94 6.07
C ALA A 93 6.94 1.67 5.74
N THR A 94 6.36 1.47 4.55
CA THR A 94 5.09 2.07 4.11
C THR A 94 3.92 1.09 4.10
N TYR A 95 4.15 -0.18 4.39
CA TYR A 95 3.14 -1.24 4.39
C TYR A 95 2.79 -1.61 5.82
N ILE A 96 1.51 -1.90 6.04
CA ILE A 96 0.93 -2.27 7.32
C ILE A 96 0.52 -3.75 7.34
N GLY A 97 0.40 -4.31 8.53
CA GLY A 97 -0.01 -5.69 8.76
C GLY A 97 1.15 -6.61 9.11
N THR A 98 0.92 -7.90 8.93
CA THR A 98 1.89 -8.96 9.25
C THR A 98 2.17 -9.79 8.00
N PRO A 99 3.44 -10.02 7.64
CA PRO A 99 3.79 -10.90 6.53
C PRO A 99 3.10 -12.28 6.65
N PRO A 100 2.68 -12.89 5.52
CA PRO A 100 2.89 -12.45 4.14
C PRO A 100 1.87 -11.43 3.61
N ASN A 101 0.93 -10.99 4.44
CA ASN A 101 -0.18 -10.12 4.06
C ASN A 101 0.11 -8.65 4.33
N CYS A 102 1.28 -8.18 3.88
CA CYS A 102 1.61 -6.76 3.94
C CYS A 102 0.78 -6.01 2.91
N ARG A 103 0.01 -5.01 3.36
CA ARG A 103 -0.86 -4.18 2.51
C ARG A 103 -0.53 -2.70 2.68
N PRO A 104 -0.80 -1.85 1.68
CA PRO A 104 -0.63 -0.41 1.84
C PRO A 104 -1.58 0.12 2.93
N GLU A 105 -1.35 1.36 3.36
CA GLU A 105 -2.24 2.03 4.30
C GLU A 105 -3.67 2.16 3.73
N CYS A 106 -3.76 2.47 2.43
CA CYS A 106 -5.00 2.50 1.68
C CYS A 106 -4.79 2.05 0.23
N SER A 107 -5.87 1.58 -0.37
CA SER A 107 -6.04 1.29 -1.79
C SER A 107 -7.17 2.11 -2.40
N ILE A 108 -8.12 2.54 -1.57
CA ILE A 108 -9.29 3.32 -1.94
C ILE A 108 -9.55 4.43 -0.91
N ASN A 109 -10.20 5.50 -1.33
CA ASN A 109 -10.49 6.66 -0.49
C ASN A 109 -11.27 6.31 0.78
N SER A 110 -12.21 5.37 0.72
CA SER A 110 -13.04 4.97 1.86
C SER A 110 -12.28 4.26 2.99
N GLU A 111 -11.02 3.86 2.76
CA GLU A 111 -10.14 3.35 3.83
C GLU A 111 -9.47 4.47 4.63
N CYS A 112 -9.53 5.70 4.13
CA CYS A 112 -9.00 6.89 4.79
C CYS A 112 -10.08 7.62 5.61
N PRO A 113 -9.68 8.45 6.58
CA PRO A 113 -10.55 9.44 7.19
C PRO A 113 -11.23 10.34 6.14
N SER A 114 -12.43 10.86 6.44
CA SER A 114 -13.23 11.65 5.49
C SER A 114 -12.56 12.95 5.03
N ASN A 115 -11.59 13.45 5.79
CA ASN A 115 -10.78 14.63 5.49
C ASN A 115 -9.45 14.31 4.76
N GLN A 116 -9.23 13.06 4.35
CA GLN A 116 -8.03 12.61 3.64
C GLN A 116 -8.43 11.79 2.41
N ALA A 117 -7.55 11.64 1.45
CA ALA A 117 -7.74 10.80 0.26
C ALA A 117 -6.60 9.79 0.14
N CYS A 118 -6.87 8.69 -0.56
CA CYS A 118 -5.85 7.70 -0.84
C CYS A 118 -4.96 8.19 -2.00
N ILE A 119 -3.77 8.67 -1.68
CA ILE A 119 -2.82 9.25 -2.63
C ILE A 119 -1.49 8.51 -2.48
N ASN A 120 -1.09 7.79 -3.54
CA ASN A 120 0.10 6.95 -3.55
C ASN A 120 0.12 5.96 -2.37
N GLU A 121 -0.95 5.17 -2.24
CA GLU A 121 -1.07 4.11 -1.22
C GLU A 121 -1.05 4.59 0.24
N LYS A 122 -1.24 5.89 0.47
CA LYS A 122 -1.27 6.53 1.79
C LYS A 122 -2.42 7.51 1.93
N CYS A 123 -2.94 7.61 3.14
CA CYS A 123 -3.98 8.58 3.46
C CYS A 123 -3.34 9.96 3.64
N ARG A 124 -3.63 10.88 2.71
CA ARG A 124 -3.04 12.22 2.68
C ARG A 124 -4.10 13.28 2.43
N ASP A 125 -3.81 14.50 2.85
CA ASP A 125 -4.65 15.65 2.53
C ASP A 125 -4.57 15.94 1.01
N PRO A 126 -5.70 15.94 0.27
CA PRO A 126 -5.74 16.29 -1.15
C PRO A 126 -5.66 17.80 -1.42
N CYS A 127 -5.68 18.68 -0.42
CA CYS A 127 -5.67 20.13 -0.62
C CYS A 127 -4.39 20.72 -1.25
N PRO A 128 -3.16 20.29 -0.89
CA PRO A 128 -1.94 20.87 -1.44
C PRO A 128 -1.90 20.76 -2.98
N GLY A 129 -1.93 21.91 -3.66
CA GLY A 129 -1.91 22.00 -5.12
C GLY A 129 -3.27 21.89 -5.82
N SER A 130 -4.37 21.73 -5.09
CA SER A 130 -5.71 21.57 -5.68
C SER A 130 -6.47 22.90 -5.90
N CYS A 131 -6.19 23.92 -5.09
CA CYS A 131 -6.89 25.21 -5.15
C CYS A 131 -5.99 26.35 -5.63
N GLY A 132 -6.61 27.35 -6.26
CA GLY A 132 -5.95 28.55 -6.76
C GLY A 132 -5.54 29.52 -5.66
N ILE A 133 -4.88 30.61 -6.06
CA ILE A 133 -4.39 31.65 -5.14
C ILE A 133 -5.58 32.37 -4.50
N GLY A 134 -5.53 32.60 -3.18
CA GLY A 134 -6.61 33.28 -2.44
C GLY A 134 -7.86 32.42 -2.20
N ALA A 135 -7.84 31.14 -2.59
CA ALA A 135 -8.89 30.18 -2.28
C ALA A 135 -8.59 29.43 -0.98
N ARG A 136 -9.65 29.13 -0.22
CA ARG A 136 -9.63 28.20 0.91
C ARG A 136 -9.99 26.80 0.40
N CYS A 137 -9.18 25.81 0.75
CA CYS A 137 -9.48 24.41 0.51
C CYS A 137 -10.18 23.78 1.73
N ASN A 138 -11.25 23.03 1.50
CA ASN A 138 -11.86 22.15 2.49
C ASN A 138 -12.07 20.76 1.86
N VAL A 139 -11.74 19.69 2.58
CA VAL A 139 -11.92 18.33 2.09
C VAL A 139 -13.31 17.82 2.49
N ILE A 140 -14.10 17.40 1.50
CA ILE A 140 -15.42 16.82 1.69
C ILE A 140 -15.44 15.47 0.97
N ASN A 141 -15.66 14.38 1.72
CA ASN A 141 -15.68 13.01 1.18
C ASN A 141 -14.45 12.72 0.31
N HIS A 142 -13.25 12.93 0.88
CA HIS A 142 -11.96 12.69 0.21
C HIS A 142 -11.69 13.60 -1.02
N THR A 143 -12.54 14.58 -1.28
CA THR A 143 -12.44 15.48 -2.44
C THR A 143 -12.12 16.90 -1.96
N PRO A 144 -11.09 17.57 -2.53
CA PRO A 144 -10.80 18.95 -2.20
C PRO A 144 -11.85 19.87 -2.84
N ILE A 145 -12.48 20.70 -2.02
CA ILE A 145 -13.44 21.73 -2.44
C ILE A 145 -12.80 23.09 -2.22
N CYS A 146 -12.70 23.87 -3.30
CA CYS A 146 -12.08 25.19 -3.30
C CYS A 146 -13.16 26.28 -3.27
N THR A 147 -13.02 27.22 -2.35
CA THR A 147 -13.92 28.38 -2.22
C THR A 147 -13.10 29.64 -2.01
N CYS A 148 -13.44 30.76 -2.66
CA CYS A 148 -12.78 32.03 -2.36
C CYS A 148 -12.98 32.43 -0.90
N GLN A 149 -11.96 33.05 -0.30
CA GLN A 149 -12.07 33.58 1.06
C GLN A 149 -13.13 34.68 1.15
N SER A 150 -13.64 34.94 2.35
CA SER A 150 -14.64 36.00 2.58
C SER A 150 -14.12 37.36 2.09
N GLY A 151 -14.91 38.06 1.28
CA GLY A 151 -14.52 39.34 0.66
C GLY A 151 -13.69 39.18 -0.63
N TYR A 152 -13.55 37.96 -1.16
CA TYR A 152 -12.93 37.68 -2.44
C TYR A 152 -13.91 36.98 -3.39
N THR A 153 -13.77 37.25 -4.68
CA THR A 153 -14.54 36.64 -5.77
C THR A 153 -13.62 36.20 -6.91
N GLY A 154 -14.15 35.50 -7.91
CA GLY A 154 -13.39 34.93 -9.02
C GLY A 154 -13.51 33.41 -9.11
N ASP A 155 -12.50 32.76 -9.69
CA ASP A 155 -12.44 31.30 -9.86
C ASP A 155 -11.57 30.66 -8.75
N PRO A 156 -12.14 29.86 -7.84
CA PRO A 156 -11.40 29.23 -6.75
C PRO A 156 -10.29 28.25 -7.17
N PHE A 157 -10.31 27.73 -8.41
CA PHE A 157 -9.28 26.82 -8.91
C PHE A 157 -8.10 27.56 -9.55
N THR A 158 -8.31 28.82 -9.95
CA THR A 158 -7.30 29.64 -10.64
C THR A 158 -6.81 30.77 -9.75
N ASN A 159 -7.68 31.72 -9.42
CA ASN A 159 -7.33 32.92 -8.67
C ASN A 159 -8.57 33.63 -8.14
N CYS A 160 -8.57 33.93 -6.84
CA CYS A 160 -9.54 34.79 -6.18
C CYS A 160 -8.95 36.20 -6.00
N TYR A 161 -9.76 37.22 -6.21
CA TYR A 161 -9.41 38.64 -6.05
C TYR A 161 -10.44 39.37 -5.19
N PRO A 162 -10.08 40.50 -4.55
CA PRO A 162 -11.01 41.23 -3.68
C PRO A 162 -12.31 41.60 -4.39
N GLU A 163 -13.43 41.44 -3.69
CA GLU A 163 -14.75 41.82 -4.20
C GLU A 163 -14.79 43.32 -4.54
N PRO A 164 -15.42 43.71 -5.66
CA PRO A 164 -15.64 45.11 -5.97
C PRO A 164 -16.44 45.80 -4.86
N PRO A 165 -16.20 47.09 -4.60
CA PRO A 165 -17.05 47.84 -3.68
C PRO A 165 -18.51 47.79 -4.17
N PRO A 166 -19.49 47.76 -3.25
CA PRO A 166 -20.89 47.77 -3.63
C PRO A 166 -21.19 48.97 -4.52
N PRO A 167 -22.11 48.84 -5.50
CA PRO A 167 -22.55 49.97 -6.29
C PRO A 167 -22.97 51.10 -5.38
N ARG A 168 -22.54 52.33 -5.69
CA ARG A 168 -23.06 53.50 -4.98
C ARG A 168 -24.57 53.50 -5.18
N GLU A 169 -25.31 53.60 -4.07
CA GLU A 169 -26.75 53.80 -4.16
C GLU A 169 -27.01 55.00 -5.10
N PRO A 170 -27.99 54.90 -6.02
CA PRO A 170 -28.33 56.04 -6.86
C PRO A 170 -28.66 57.20 -5.93
N VAL A 171 -27.86 58.27 -6.02
CA VAL A 171 -28.15 59.52 -5.33
C VAL A 171 -29.52 59.94 -5.82
N ARG A 172 -30.50 60.02 -4.92
CA ARG A 172 -31.80 60.60 -5.26
C ARG A 172 -31.54 62.07 -5.53
N ASP A 173 -31.42 62.44 -6.80
CA ASP A 173 -31.31 63.84 -7.20
C ASP A 173 -32.56 64.57 -6.72
N ASP A 174 -32.39 65.50 -5.79
CA ASP A 174 -33.46 66.38 -5.36
C ASP A 174 -33.76 67.36 -6.51
N PRO A 175 -34.96 67.30 -7.14
CA PRO A 175 -35.31 68.18 -8.24
C PRO A 175 -35.33 69.67 -7.86
N CYS A 176 -35.24 69.99 -6.56
CA CYS A 176 -35.19 71.34 -6.01
C CYS A 176 -33.78 71.77 -5.57
N ASN A 177 -32.73 70.98 -5.81
CA ASN A 177 -31.35 71.33 -5.46
C ASN A 177 -30.35 71.07 -6.62
N PRO A 178 -29.83 72.12 -7.28
CA PRO A 178 -30.14 73.53 -7.09
C PRO A 178 -31.57 73.87 -7.54
N SER A 179 -32.20 74.86 -6.90
CA SER A 179 -33.59 75.24 -7.22
C SER A 179 -33.71 75.62 -8.70
N PRO A 180 -34.56 74.95 -9.49
CA PRO A 180 -34.83 75.34 -10.87
C PRO A 180 -35.78 76.55 -10.95
N CYS A 181 -36.33 76.98 -9.82
CA CYS A 181 -37.32 78.04 -9.75
C CYS A 181 -36.68 79.43 -9.71
N GLY A 182 -37.30 80.39 -10.40
CA GLY A 182 -36.91 81.79 -10.38
C GLY A 182 -37.10 82.46 -9.01
N ALA A 183 -36.57 83.68 -8.87
CA ALA A 183 -36.72 84.47 -7.64
C ALA A 183 -38.19 84.58 -7.22
N ASN A 184 -38.45 84.38 -5.93
CA ASN A 184 -39.78 84.43 -5.32
C ASN A 184 -40.74 83.27 -5.67
N ALA A 185 -40.21 82.12 -6.11
CA ALA A 185 -40.95 80.88 -6.27
C ALA A 185 -40.43 79.78 -5.32
N GLN A 186 -41.36 79.04 -4.69
CA GLN A 186 -41.07 77.87 -3.86
C GLN A 186 -41.05 76.62 -4.75
N CYS A 187 -40.00 75.79 -4.58
CA CYS A 187 -39.90 74.51 -5.27
C CYS A 187 -40.51 73.39 -4.41
N SER A 188 -41.33 72.53 -5.02
CA SER A 188 -41.86 71.30 -4.43
C SER A 188 -41.85 70.19 -5.48
N ASN A 189 -41.04 69.14 -5.29
CA ASN A 189 -40.85 68.04 -6.27
C ASN A 189 -40.57 68.52 -7.70
N GLY A 190 -39.78 69.60 -7.86
CA GLY A 190 -39.44 70.18 -9.17
C GLY A 190 -40.53 71.09 -9.76
N VAL A 191 -41.66 71.28 -9.08
CA VAL A 191 -42.73 72.21 -9.47
C VAL A 191 -42.53 73.54 -8.74
N CYS A 192 -42.53 74.64 -9.50
CA CYS A 192 -42.36 75.99 -8.98
C CYS A 192 -43.71 76.67 -8.74
N THR A 193 -43.95 77.11 -7.50
CA THR A 193 -45.13 77.90 -7.14
C THR A 193 -44.71 79.29 -6.68
N CYS A 194 -45.31 80.35 -7.23
CA CYS A 194 -45.02 81.71 -6.77
C CYS A 194 -45.46 81.88 -5.31
N LEU A 195 -44.64 82.55 -4.51
CA LEU A 195 -45.02 82.92 -3.14
C LEU A 195 -46.26 83.83 -3.16
N PRO A 196 -47.17 83.72 -2.16
CA PRO A 196 -48.43 84.50 -2.07
C PRO A 196 -48.27 86.00 -2.29
N GLU A 197 -47.17 86.57 -1.79
CA GLU A 197 -46.82 88.00 -1.88
C GLU A 197 -46.39 88.45 -3.29
N TYR A 198 -46.05 87.49 -4.18
CA TYR A 198 -45.53 87.71 -5.53
C TYR A 198 -46.46 87.18 -6.62
N LEU A 199 -47.61 86.63 -6.25
CA LEU A 199 -48.73 86.50 -7.15
C LEU A 199 -49.10 87.92 -7.62
N ARG A 200 -48.63 88.29 -8.83
CA ARG A 200 -49.23 89.40 -9.55
C ARG A 200 -50.72 89.11 -9.57
N ARG A 201 -51.50 89.89 -8.82
CA ARG A 201 -52.93 90.00 -9.07
C ARG A 201 -53.03 90.27 -10.57
N SER A 202 -53.60 89.33 -11.32
CA SER A 202 -54.20 89.63 -12.60
C SER A 202 -55.15 90.78 -12.33
N VAL A 203 -54.73 91.99 -12.71
CA VAL A 203 -55.61 93.14 -12.74
C VAL A 203 -56.64 92.77 -13.81
N SER A 204 -57.87 92.49 -13.40
CA SER A 204 -58.99 92.51 -14.32
C SER A 204 -59.01 93.85 -15.03
N GLY A 205 -58.91 93.82 -16.36
CA GLY A 205 -59.32 94.93 -17.22
C GLY A 205 -58.20 95.53 -18.07
N MET A 206 -58.11 95.10 -19.32
CA MET A 206 -58.36 96.01 -20.44
C MET A 206 -58.64 95.23 -21.73
N SER A 207 -59.85 95.43 -22.24
CA SER A 207 -60.24 95.17 -23.62
C SER A 207 -59.34 95.91 -24.59
N THR A 208 -58.87 95.22 -25.64
CA THR A 208 -59.07 95.51 -27.08
C THR A 208 -58.48 94.36 -27.86
#